data_AF-A0A921ZYC7-F1
#
_entry.id   AF-A0A921ZYC7-F1
#
_cell.length_a   1.000
_cell.length_b   1.000
_cell.length_c   1.000
_cell.angle_alpha   90.00
_cell.angle_beta   90.00
_cell.angle_gamma   90.00
#
_symmetry.space_group_name_H-M   'P 1'
#
loop_
_entity.id
_entity.type
_entity.pdbx_description
1 polymer ?
#
loop_
_entity_poly.entity_id
_entity_poly.type
_entity_poly.pdbx_seq_one_letter_code
_entity_poly.pdbx_strand_id
1 'polypeptide(L)'
;MGEDVAPSTSAADPTSDPQITTIITTDILDILGESKKKPEVFGPGIQEEISKRWGRILCEGLDKDQKKGLMEKILVPENFQLVKAPKLNLEIAVVLIESTKNRDKRLEKAQNHLGLGIASLTNLIAFLIEKDMDKLEIIKGLSEANQILLDLHFENTLNRRKLITYSLDKKFLDIVQDVQRDSMLFGENLTEKIKASKSAEKSGLQIKKTNEASTSSNIKYQEGNRKALPRQTQRGVKRGGARNRPILF
;
A
#
# COMPACT_ATOMS: atom_id res chain seq x y z
N MET A 1 26.18 -66.54 33.71
CA MET A 1 25.00 -65.98 34.40
C MET A 1 24.37 -64.98 33.45
N GLY A 2 23.28 -65.25 32.75
CA GLY A 2 22.42 -66.43 32.64
C GLY A 2 21.51 -66.27 31.41
N GLU A 3 21.12 -67.43 30.86
CA GLU A 3 19.90 -67.75 30.07
C GLU A 3 19.82 -67.14 28.65
N ASP A 4 20.03 -67.92 27.57
CA ASP A 4 19.24 -69.04 27.00
C ASP A 4 17.75 -68.72 26.79
N VAL A 5 17.30 -68.81 25.53
CA VAL A 5 16.33 -69.80 25.00
C VAL A 5 15.80 -69.35 23.63
N ALA A 6 15.79 -70.31 22.71
CA ALA A 6 15.50 -70.21 21.28
C ALA A 6 13.97 -70.39 20.95
N PRO A 7 13.54 -70.97 19.80
CA PRO A 7 13.08 -70.25 18.59
C PRO A 7 11.70 -70.74 18.05
N SER A 8 11.36 -70.38 16.80
CA SER A 8 10.37 -71.04 15.90
C SER A 8 8.89 -70.61 16.08
N THR A 9 7.99 -70.49 15.08
CA THR A 9 7.85 -71.17 13.77
C THR A 9 6.82 -70.46 12.86
N SER A 10 7.12 -70.38 11.55
CA SER A 10 6.30 -70.70 10.35
C SER A 10 4.86 -70.20 10.13
N ALA A 11 4.64 -69.49 9.01
CA ALA A 11 3.81 -69.90 7.84
C ALA A 11 3.64 -68.68 6.89
N ALA A 12 4.31 -68.58 5.73
CA ALA A 12 3.92 -69.11 4.40
C ALA A 12 2.62 -68.51 3.79
N ASP A 13 2.79 -67.42 3.00
CA ASP A 13 2.25 -67.02 1.67
C ASP A 13 0.90 -67.54 1.11
N PRO A 14 0.33 -66.99 -0.01
CA PRO A 14 0.57 -65.71 -0.72
C PRO A 14 -0.75 -64.98 -1.12
N THR A 15 -0.71 -63.75 -1.65
CA THR A 15 -1.42 -63.33 -2.90
C THR A 15 -1.00 -61.91 -3.28
N SER A 16 -0.43 -61.85 -4.48
CA SER A 16 0.07 -60.71 -5.24
C SER A 16 -1.00 -59.69 -5.65
N ASP A 17 -0.65 -58.40 -5.54
CA ASP A 17 -0.76 -57.48 -6.67
C ASP A 17 0.39 -56.45 -6.61
N PRO A 18 1.15 -56.25 -7.70
CA PRO A 18 2.32 -55.39 -7.70
C PRO A 18 1.88 -53.93 -7.86
N GLN A 19 1.78 -53.21 -6.75
CA GLN A 19 1.91 -51.75 -6.80
C GLN A 19 3.35 -51.48 -7.26
N ILE A 20 3.52 -51.21 -8.55
CA ILE A 20 4.74 -50.65 -9.11
C ILE A 20 4.91 -49.27 -8.47
N THR A 21 5.46 -49.22 -7.27
CA THR A 21 6.13 -48.03 -6.75
C THR A 21 7.45 -47.96 -7.48
N THR A 22 7.41 -47.50 -8.74
CA THR A 22 8.59 -46.96 -9.41
C THR A 22 9.05 -45.78 -8.57
N ILE A 23 9.98 -46.06 -7.66
CA ILE A 23 10.80 -45.05 -7.00
C ILE A 23 11.53 -44.35 -8.13
N ILE A 24 11.04 -43.18 -8.51
CA ILE A 24 11.71 -42.34 -9.50
C ILE A 24 13.07 -42.00 -8.89
N THR A 25 14.14 -42.52 -9.49
CA THR A 25 15.50 -42.29 -9.01
C THR A 25 15.86 -40.82 -9.22
N THR A 26 16.76 -40.30 -8.38
CA THR A 26 17.29 -38.93 -8.48
C THR A 26 17.78 -38.61 -9.90
N ASP A 27 18.39 -39.59 -10.57
CA ASP A 27 18.89 -39.45 -11.93
C ASP A 27 17.75 -39.24 -12.96
N ILE A 28 16.58 -39.87 -12.76
CA ILE A 28 15.40 -39.65 -13.61
C ILE A 28 14.77 -38.29 -13.32
N LEU A 29 14.77 -37.84 -12.06
CA LEU A 29 14.27 -36.51 -11.69
C LEU A 29 15.14 -35.39 -12.30
N ASP A 30 16.45 -35.59 -12.41
CA ASP A 30 17.38 -34.63 -13.04
C ASP A 30 17.18 -34.59 -14.57
N ILE A 31 16.87 -35.73 -15.21
CA ILE A 31 16.55 -35.80 -16.66
C ILE A 31 15.20 -35.15 -16.99
N LEU A 32 14.22 -35.23 -16.08
CA LEU A 32 12.88 -34.66 -16.26
C LEU A 32 12.84 -33.12 -16.16
N GLY A 33 13.99 -32.48 -15.91
CA GLY A 33 14.16 -31.04 -15.83
C GLY A 33 13.85 -30.48 -14.45
N GLU A 34 14.42 -29.31 -14.14
CA GLU A 34 14.24 -28.64 -12.85
C GLU A 34 12.77 -28.23 -12.61
N SER A 35 11.99 -29.10 -11.96
CA SER A 35 10.62 -28.79 -11.57
C SER A 35 10.54 -27.98 -10.27
N LYS A 36 11.36 -26.95 -10.09
CA LYS A 36 11.31 -26.19 -8.82
C LYS A 36 11.40 -24.69 -9.06
N LYS A 37 10.25 -24.02 -8.87
CA LYS A 37 10.25 -22.68 -8.29
C LYS A 37 11.22 -22.73 -7.11
N LYS A 38 12.35 -22.03 -7.21
CA LYS A 38 13.33 -21.99 -6.13
C LYS A 38 12.57 -21.56 -4.86
N PRO A 39 12.51 -22.39 -3.80
CA PRO A 39 11.88 -21.96 -2.55
C PRO A 39 12.61 -20.72 -2.08
N GLU A 40 11.86 -19.74 -1.57
CA GLU A 40 12.44 -18.53 -1.01
C GLU A 40 13.31 -18.93 0.18
N VAL A 41 14.63 -18.71 0.05
CA VAL A 41 15.60 -19.09 1.07
C VAL A 41 15.70 -17.95 2.07
N PHE A 42 15.22 -18.17 3.29
CA PHE A 42 15.33 -17.22 4.38
C PHE A 42 16.63 -17.44 5.18
N GLY A 43 17.18 -16.35 5.70
CA GLY A 43 18.29 -16.40 6.67
C GLY A 43 17.83 -16.91 8.05
N PRO A 44 18.77 -17.10 8.99
CA PRO A 44 18.44 -17.47 10.35
C PRO A 44 17.57 -16.40 11.03
N GLY A 45 16.68 -16.83 11.92
CA GLY A 45 15.84 -15.94 12.70
C GLY A 45 16.67 -15.00 13.58
N ILE A 46 16.22 -13.76 13.71
CA ILE A 46 16.76 -12.78 14.66
C ILE A 46 15.99 -12.85 15.99
N GLN A 47 16.50 -12.16 17.01
CA GLN A 47 15.84 -12.07 18.31
C GLN A 47 14.42 -11.44 18.19
N GLU A 48 13.46 -12.04 18.89
CA GLU A 48 12.03 -11.77 18.69
C GLU A 48 11.63 -10.32 19.00
N GLU A 49 12.20 -9.70 20.04
CA GLU A 49 11.91 -8.30 20.38
C GLU A 49 12.40 -7.33 19.31
N ILE A 50 13.55 -7.59 18.69
CA ILE A 50 14.05 -6.80 17.55
C ILE A 50 13.06 -6.89 16.40
N SER A 51 12.67 -8.11 16.02
CA SER A 51 11.72 -8.33 14.92
C SER A 51 10.38 -7.64 15.19
N LYS A 52 9.82 -7.76 16.39
CA LYS A 52 8.54 -7.14 16.77
C LYS A 52 8.62 -5.62 16.76
N ARG A 53 9.66 -5.03 17.36
CA ARG A 53 9.81 -3.57 17.47
C ARG A 53 10.04 -2.92 16.12
N TRP A 54 10.94 -3.48 15.31
CA TRP A 54 11.20 -2.95 13.98
C TRP A 54 10.04 -3.22 13.02
N GLY A 55 9.38 -4.38 13.14
CA GLY A 55 8.14 -4.68 12.42
C GLY A 55 7.04 -3.66 12.70
N ARG A 56 6.87 -3.24 13.97
CA ARG A 56 5.92 -2.18 14.32
C ARG A 56 6.24 -0.87 13.60
N ILE A 57 7.49 -0.42 13.60
CA ILE A 57 7.90 0.81 12.89
C ILE A 57 7.59 0.69 11.40
N LEU A 58 7.82 -0.47 10.79
CA LEU A 58 7.51 -0.67 9.37
C LEU A 58 6.01 -0.55 9.07
N CYS A 59 5.12 -0.81 10.02
CA CYS A 59 3.67 -0.78 9.84
C CYS A 59 3.02 0.53 10.28
N GLU A 60 3.55 1.15 11.33
CA GLU A 60 2.95 2.32 12.01
C GLU A 60 3.79 3.61 11.85
N GLY A 61 5.07 3.47 11.53
CA GLY A 61 6.05 4.56 11.53
C GLY A 61 6.57 4.88 12.94
N LEU A 62 7.46 5.86 13.01
CA LEU A 62 7.86 6.47 14.28
C LEU A 62 6.86 7.54 14.71
N ASP A 63 6.74 7.72 16.03
CA ASP A 63 6.04 8.88 16.57
C ASP A 63 6.74 10.19 16.15
N LYS A 64 5.97 11.26 15.98
CA LYS A 64 6.48 12.54 15.48
C LYS A 64 7.58 13.13 16.37
N ASP A 65 7.43 13.03 17.69
CA ASP A 65 8.39 13.59 18.64
C ASP A 65 9.65 12.73 18.68
N GLN A 66 9.50 11.41 18.63
CA GLN A 66 10.64 10.48 18.54
C GLN A 66 11.43 10.69 17.25
N LYS A 67 10.74 10.80 16.11
CA LYS A 67 11.34 11.07 14.81
C LYS A 67 12.12 12.37 14.80
N LYS A 68 11.52 13.44 15.33
CA LYS A 68 12.18 14.76 15.41
C LYS A 68 13.43 14.69 16.30
N GLY A 69 13.33 14.08 17.47
CA GLY A 69 14.46 13.93 18.39
C GLY A 69 15.62 13.13 17.77
N LEU A 70 15.33 12.07 17.01
CA LEU A 70 16.36 11.31 16.29
C LEU A 70 17.03 12.14 15.19
N MET A 71 16.25 12.89 14.42
CA MET A 71 16.77 13.72 13.32
C MET A 71 17.62 14.88 13.80
N GLU A 72 17.25 15.51 14.93
CA GLU A 72 18.03 16.59 15.54
C GLU A 72 19.34 16.08 16.15
N LYS A 73 19.35 14.84 16.64
CA LYS A 73 20.53 14.22 17.23
C LYS A 73 21.60 13.88 16.18
N ILE A 74 21.21 13.52 14.96
CA ILE A 74 22.15 13.08 13.93
C ILE A 74 22.75 14.28 13.22
N LEU A 75 24.06 14.41 13.37
CA LEU A 75 24.84 15.41 12.69
C LEU A 75 25.44 14.83 11.41
N VAL A 76 25.32 15.56 10.32
CA VAL A 76 26.01 15.24 9.07
C VAL A 76 27.46 15.73 9.19
N PRO A 77 28.47 14.88 8.97
CA PRO A 77 29.87 15.30 8.99
C PRO A 77 30.16 16.43 8.00
N GLU A 78 31.00 17.37 8.39
CA GLU A 78 31.33 18.55 7.57
C GLU A 78 32.00 18.17 6.24
N ASN A 79 32.77 17.09 6.23
CA ASN A 79 33.43 16.53 5.04
C ASN A 79 32.53 15.57 4.23
N PHE A 80 31.29 15.31 4.66
CA PHE A 80 30.37 14.37 4.02
C PHE A 80 29.00 14.98 3.69
N GLN A 81 28.98 16.23 3.25
CA GLN A 81 27.74 16.98 3.00
C GLN A 81 26.93 16.47 1.80
N LEU A 82 27.57 15.76 0.85
CA LEU A 82 26.89 15.14 -0.30
C LEU A 82 25.87 14.05 0.09
N VAL A 83 25.86 13.63 1.35
CA VAL A 83 24.84 12.72 1.89
C VAL A 83 23.45 13.38 1.95
N LYS A 84 23.39 14.73 1.96
CA LYS A 84 22.14 15.48 1.90
C LYS A 84 21.54 15.42 0.50
N ALA A 85 20.21 15.45 0.39
CA ALA A 85 19.55 15.48 -0.90
C ALA A 85 19.93 16.78 -1.65
N PRO A 86 20.24 16.69 -2.96
CA PRO A 86 20.46 17.87 -3.78
C PRO A 86 19.15 18.66 -3.90
N LYS A 87 19.26 19.98 -3.82
CA LYS A 87 18.11 20.86 -4.04
C LYS A 87 17.83 20.99 -5.53
N LEU A 88 16.56 21.09 -5.89
CA LEU A 88 16.15 21.38 -7.26
C LEU A 88 16.62 22.77 -7.68
N ASN A 89 17.24 22.85 -8.86
CA ASN A 89 17.64 24.12 -9.47
C ASN A 89 16.43 25.02 -9.74
N LEU A 90 16.56 26.33 -9.45
CA LEU A 90 15.45 27.28 -9.55
C LEU A 90 14.97 27.45 -11.00
N GLU A 91 15.88 27.40 -11.96
CA GLU A 91 15.60 27.50 -13.40
C GLU A 91 14.70 26.35 -13.86
N ILE A 92 14.97 25.14 -13.37
CA ILE A 92 14.16 23.96 -13.66
C ILE A 92 12.82 24.07 -12.91
N ALA A 93 12.85 24.49 -11.64
CA ALA A 93 11.66 24.63 -10.82
C ALA A 93 10.62 25.55 -11.47
N VAL A 94 10.99 26.66 -12.10
CA VAL A 94 10.02 27.59 -12.73
C VAL A 94 9.23 26.92 -13.85
N VAL A 95 9.81 25.96 -14.58
CA VAL A 95 9.18 25.29 -15.74
C VAL A 95 8.29 24.12 -15.31
N LEU A 96 8.49 23.56 -14.12
CA LEU A 96 7.73 22.41 -13.64
C LEU A 96 6.31 22.78 -13.19
N ILE A 97 5.35 21.92 -13.53
CA ILE A 97 4.00 21.96 -12.97
C ILE A 97 4.00 21.60 -11.48
N GLU A 98 3.02 22.13 -10.76
CA GLU A 98 2.92 22.01 -9.30
C GLU A 98 2.85 20.54 -8.81
N SER A 99 2.18 19.66 -9.56
CA SER A 99 2.15 18.23 -9.22
C SER A 99 3.52 17.56 -9.31
N THR A 100 4.37 18.01 -10.25
CA THR A 100 5.74 17.50 -10.41
C THR A 100 6.65 18.04 -9.31
N LYS A 101 6.55 19.34 -8.99
CA LYS A 101 7.26 19.94 -7.84
C LYS A 101 6.95 19.23 -6.53
N ASN A 102 5.67 18.97 -6.27
CA ASN A 102 5.25 18.27 -5.06
C ASN A 102 5.74 16.82 -5.01
N ARG A 103 5.86 16.16 -6.17
CA ARG A 103 6.45 14.82 -6.24
C ARG A 103 7.94 14.84 -5.99
N ASP A 104 8.66 15.79 -6.59
CA ASP A 104 10.09 16.02 -6.38
C ASP A 104 10.41 16.31 -4.91
N LYS A 105 9.69 17.24 -4.27
CA LYS A 105 9.84 17.56 -2.85
C LYS A 105 9.65 16.35 -1.92
N ARG A 106 8.76 15.41 -2.28
CA ARG A 106 8.61 14.15 -1.53
C ARG A 106 9.82 13.24 -1.69
N LEU A 107 10.41 13.19 -2.88
CA LEU A 107 11.65 12.44 -3.14
C LEU A 107 12.84 13.07 -2.43
N GLU A 108 12.98 14.40 -2.48
CA GLU A 108 14.00 15.15 -1.73
C GLU A 108 13.91 14.85 -0.23
N LYS A 109 12.70 14.87 0.36
CA LYS A 109 12.50 14.52 1.77
C LYS A 109 12.92 13.07 2.07
N ALA A 110 12.54 12.12 1.21
CA ALA A 110 12.91 10.72 1.36
C ALA A 110 14.43 10.52 1.27
N GLN A 111 15.09 11.21 0.34
CA GLN A 111 16.53 11.18 0.16
C GLN A 111 17.27 11.81 1.34
N ASN A 112 16.73 12.88 1.95
CA ASN A 112 17.29 13.45 3.17
C ASN A 112 17.18 12.49 4.36
N HIS A 113 16.06 11.78 4.54
CA HIS A 113 15.96 10.75 5.58
C HIS A 113 16.96 9.61 5.36
N LEU A 114 17.11 9.15 4.11
CA LEU A 114 18.13 8.15 3.75
C LEU A 114 19.52 8.67 4.13
N GLY A 115 19.80 9.93 3.80
CA GLY A 115 21.06 10.56 4.10
C GLY A 115 21.35 10.64 5.60
N LEU A 116 20.36 10.93 6.44
CA LEU A 116 20.51 10.89 7.89
C LEU A 116 20.81 9.48 8.41
N GLY A 117 20.17 8.44 7.86
CA GLY A 117 20.50 7.05 8.21
C GLY A 117 21.95 6.69 7.86
N ILE A 118 22.41 7.08 6.67
CA ILE A 118 23.81 6.87 6.24
C ILE A 118 24.77 7.68 7.13
N ALA A 119 24.47 8.95 7.43
CA ALA A 119 25.28 9.79 8.29
C ALA A 119 25.40 9.21 9.70
N SER A 120 24.31 8.68 10.26
CA SER A 120 24.32 8.03 11.57
C SER A 120 25.27 6.82 11.60
N LEU A 121 25.20 5.94 10.60
CA LEU A 121 26.13 4.82 10.46
C LEU A 121 27.57 5.28 10.24
N THR A 122 27.77 6.33 9.44
CA THR A 122 29.11 6.87 9.16
C THR A 122 29.75 7.45 10.42
N ASN A 123 28.98 8.18 11.24
CA ASN A 123 29.45 8.68 12.53
C ASN A 123 29.82 7.53 13.47
N LEU A 124 29.01 6.47 13.50
CA LEU A 124 29.29 5.28 14.31
C LEU A 124 30.61 4.62 13.89
N ILE A 125 30.84 4.48 12.58
CA ILE A 125 32.09 3.94 12.03
C ILE A 125 33.27 4.85 12.39
N ALA A 126 33.14 6.16 12.24
CA ALA A 126 34.19 7.11 12.61
C ALA A 126 34.57 6.98 14.09
N PHE A 127 33.57 6.90 14.98
CA PHE A 127 33.82 6.71 16.41
C PHE A 127 34.49 5.37 16.72
N LEU A 128 34.12 4.28 16.03
CA LEU A 128 34.77 2.98 16.20
C LEU A 128 36.24 2.95 15.74
N ILE A 129 36.61 3.81 14.80
CA ILE A 129 38.00 3.93 14.33
C ILE A 129 38.83 4.75 15.33
N GLU A 130 38.25 5.81 15.90
CA GLU A 130 38.96 6.76 16.76
C GLU A 130 39.06 6.30 18.22
N LYS A 131 38.10 5.52 18.70
CA LYS A 131 38.03 5.08 20.10
C LYS A 131 37.40 3.70 20.23
N ASP A 132 37.77 3.03 21.30
CA ASP A 132 37.04 1.86 21.75
C ASP A 132 35.67 2.28 22.28
N MET A 133 34.63 1.62 21.80
CA MET A 133 33.26 1.82 22.27
C MET A 133 32.74 0.54 22.90
N ASP A 134 31.92 0.69 23.93
CA ASP A 134 31.28 -0.46 24.53
C ASP A 134 30.21 -1.05 23.60
N LYS A 135 29.83 -2.30 23.86
CA LYS A 135 28.81 -2.99 23.05
C LYS A 135 27.45 -2.26 23.05
N LEU A 136 27.09 -1.59 24.14
CA LEU A 136 25.79 -0.96 24.29
C LEU A 136 25.68 0.34 23.48
N GLU A 137 26.75 1.13 23.43
CA GLU A 137 26.90 2.33 22.61
C GLU A 137 26.81 1.97 21.12
N ILE A 138 27.46 0.88 20.72
CA ILE A 138 27.39 0.38 19.34
C ILE A 138 25.96 -0.02 18.98
N ILE A 139 25.31 -0.83 19.83
CA ILE A 139 23.92 -1.26 19.62
C ILE A 139 22.98 -0.05 19.57
N LYS A 140 23.19 0.95 20.43
CA LYS A 140 22.41 2.17 20.44
C LYS A 140 22.57 2.95 19.14
N GLY A 141 23.80 3.14 18.66
CA GLY A 141 24.07 3.82 17.38
C GLY A 141 23.43 3.10 16.19
N LEU A 142 23.57 1.78 16.11
CA LEU A 142 22.92 0.96 15.08
C LEU A 142 21.40 1.04 15.15
N SER A 143 20.83 1.03 16.36
CA SER A 143 19.39 1.13 16.58
C SER A 143 18.84 2.49 16.13
N GLU A 144 19.53 3.58 16.42
CA GLU A 144 19.14 4.93 15.99
C GLU A 144 19.16 5.06 14.46
N ALA A 145 20.21 4.55 13.81
CA ALA A 145 20.28 4.50 12.35
C ALA A 145 19.15 3.65 11.75
N ASN A 146 18.91 2.45 12.30
CA ASN A 146 17.87 1.55 11.81
C ASN A 146 16.48 2.15 11.98
N GLN A 147 16.19 2.82 13.10
CA GLN A 147 14.87 3.46 13.31
C GLN A 147 14.53 4.45 12.20
N ILE A 148 15.51 5.24 11.73
CA ILE A 148 15.30 6.18 10.62
C ILE A 148 15.09 5.46 9.29
N LEU A 149 15.85 4.41 9.01
CA LEU A 149 15.72 3.64 7.77
C LEU A 149 14.39 2.87 7.72
N LEU A 150 13.95 2.31 8.85
CA LEU A 150 12.65 1.65 8.98
C LEU A 150 11.50 2.65 8.80
N ASP A 151 11.61 3.84 9.38
CA ASP A 151 10.61 4.90 9.19
C ASP A 151 10.58 5.41 7.74
N LEU A 152 11.73 5.55 7.08
CA LEU A 152 11.79 5.84 5.65
C LEU A 152 11.09 4.76 4.82
N HIS A 153 11.28 3.49 5.16
CA HIS A 153 10.60 2.38 4.50
C HIS A 153 9.07 2.44 4.69
N PHE A 154 8.61 2.78 5.90
CA PHE A 154 7.20 3.03 6.18
C PHE A 154 6.66 4.22 5.35
N GLU A 155 7.35 5.36 5.33
CA GLU A 155 6.97 6.53 4.53
C GLU A 155 6.89 6.19 3.03
N ASN A 156 7.82 5.38 2.52
CA ASN A 156 7.77 4.88 1.14
C ASN A 156 6.55 3.99 0.90
N THR A 157 6.15 3.16 1.87
CA THR A 157 4.90 2.39 1.81
C THR A 157 3.70 3.33 1.71
N LEU A 158 3.62 4.37 2.55
CA LEU A 158 2.54 5.36 2.50
C LEU A 158 2.52 6.13 1.18
N ASN A 159 3.68 6.52 0.66
CA ASN A 159 3.79 7.23 -0.61
C ASN A 159 3.31 6.36 -1.78
N ARG A 160 3.66 5.07 -1.80
CA ARG A 160 3.15 4.10 -2.78
C ARG A 160 1.63 3.96 -2.69
N ARG A 161 1.09 3.84 -1.47
CA ARG A 161 -0.36 3.79 -1.26
C ARG A 161 -1.04 5.03 -1.80
N LYS A 162 -0.62 6.22 -1.36
CA LYS A 162 -1.16 7.52 -1.81
C LYS A 162 -1.15 7.63 -3.33
N LEU A 163 -0.06 7.26 -3.99
CA LEU A 163 0.06 7.29 -5.45
C LEU A 163 -1.01 6.43 -6.13
N ILE A 164 -1.19 5.19 -5.66
CA ILE A 164 -2.17 4.24 -6.21
C ILE A 164 -3.59 4.70 -5.90
N THR A 165 -3.83 5.20 -4.68
CA THR A 165 -5.13 5.66 -4.19
C THR A 165 -5.75 6.75 -5.07
N TYR A 166 -4.95 7.61 -5.71
CA TYR A 166 -5.45 8.60 -6.68
C TYR A 166 -6.09 7.99 -7.93
N SER A 167 -5.85 6.71 -8.20
CA SER A 167 -6.40 5.98 -9.36
C SER A 167 -7.63 5.14 -9.00
N LEU A 168 -8.11 5.20 -7.75
CA LEU A 168 -9.20 4.34 -7.25
C LEU A 168 -10.49 5.13 -7.09
N ASP A 169 -11.63 4.44 -7.25
CA ASP A 169 -12.95 5.02 -7.01
C ASP A 169 -13.16 5.43 -5.56
N LYS A 170 -13.92 6.50 -5.34
CA LYS A 170 -14.19 7.06 -4.00
C LYS A 170 -14.71 6.01 -3.01
N LYS A 171 -15.61 5.13 -3.43
CA LYS A 171 -16.15 4.04 -2.58
C LYS A 171 -15.07 3.08 -2.11
N PHE A 172 -14.03 2.88 -2.91
CA PHE A 172 -12.92 2.02 -2.57
C PHE A 172 -11.95 2.70 -1.58
N LEU A 173 -11.84 4.02 -1.64
CA LEU A 173 -11.04 4.81 -0.70
C LEU A 173 -11.46 4.55 0.76
N ASP A 174 -12.78 4.58 1.01
CA ASP A 174 -13.35 4.35 2.33
C ASP A 174 -13.06 2.93 2.85
N ILE A 175 -12.91 1.95 1.96
CA ILE A 175 -12.57 0.56 2.33
C ILE A 175 -11.08 0.44 2.69
N VAL A 176 -10.20 1.16 2.00
CA VAL A 176 -8.74 0.99 2.12
C VAL A 176 -8.07 1.97 3.07
N GLN A 177 -8.75 3.03 3.52
CA GLN A 177 -8.16 4.08 4.35
C GLN A 177 -7.55 3.53 5.66
N ASP A 178 -8.24 2.59 6.32
CA ASP A 178 -7.88 2.08 7.65
C ASP A 178 -7.16 0.73 7.60
N VAL A 179 -6.78 0.25 6.41
CA VAL A 179 -6.12 -1.05 6.26
C VAL A 179 -4.63 -0.88 6.46
N GLN A 180 -4.01 -1.60 7.38
CA GLN A 180 -2.55 -1.62 7.51
C GLN A 180 -1.90 -2.49 6.41
N ARG A 181 -0.62 -2.26 6.15
CA ARG A 181 0.18 -3.13 5.28
C ARG A 181 0.56 -4.40 6.06
N ASP A 182 0.49 -5.54 5.41
CA ASP A 182 1.10 -6.81 5.83
C ASP A 182 2.10 -7.26 4.75
N SER A 183 1.99 -8.50 4.26
CA SER A 183 2.69 -8.94 3.05
C SER A 183 2.20 -8.19 1.79
N MET A 184 0.96 -7.69 1.81
CA MET A 184 0.30 -6.95 0.75
C MET A 184 0.17 -5.46 1.10
N LEU A 185 0.26 -4.60 0.09
CA LEU A 185 0.26 -3.14 0.26
C LEU A 185 -1.01 -2.60 0.97
N PHE A 186 -2.13 -3.28 0.74
CA PHE A 186 -3.46 -2.96 1.26
C PHE A 186 -4.05 -4.11 2.10
N GLY A 187 -3.20 -4.99 2.64
CA GLY A 187 -3.64 -6.11 3.48
C GLY A 187 -4.08 -7.35 2.70
N GLU A 188 -3.75 -8.54 3.18
CA GLU A 188 -4.20 -9.83 2.64
C GLU A 188 -5.74 -9.94 2.70
N ASN A 189 -6.35 -9.39 3.76
CA ASN A 189 -7.80 -9.44 4.00
C ASN A 189 -8.60 -8.41 3.17
N LEU A 190 -7.99 -7.73 2.19
CA LEU A 190 -8.66 -6.72 1.37
C LEU A 190 -9.92 -7.26 0.67
N THR A 191 -9.83 -8.47 0.12
CA THR A 191 -10.97 -9.12 -0.57
C THR A 191 -12.17 -9.32 0.36
N GLU A 192 -11.91 -9.71 1.60
CA GLU A 192 -12.95 -9.90 2.61
C GLU A 192 -13.57 -8.57 3.01
N LYS A 193 -12.76 -7.52 3.20
CA LYS A 193 -13.24 -6.16 3.49
C LYS A 193 -14.15 -5.62 2.38
N ILE A 194 -13.81 -5.87 1.11
CA ILE A 194 -14.66 -5.47 -0.03
C ILE A 194 -16.00 -6.21 0.00
N LYS A 195 -16.00 -7.51 0.26
CA LYS A 195 -17.24 -8.32 0.37
C LYS A 195 -18.10 -7.86 1.54
N ALA A 196 -17.49 -7.64 2.70
CA ALA A 196 -18.16 -7.16 3.91
C ALA A 196 -18.79 -5.78 3.68
N SER A 197 -18.07 -4.85 3.07
CA SER A 197 -18.58 -3.52 2.70
C SER A 197 -19.78 -3.61 1.76
N LYS A 198 -19.69 -4.40 0.67
CA LYS A 198 -20.83 -4.62 -0.25
C LYS A 198 -22.03 -5.28 0.45
N SER A 199 -21.80 -6.20 1.38
CA SER A 199 -22.87 -6.82 2.16
C SER A 199 -23.52 -5.82 3.12
N ALA A 200 -22.71 -5.00 3.79
CA ALA A 200 -23.19 -3.95 4.70
C ALA A 200 -24.00 -2.88 3.95
N GLU A 201 -23.59 -2.48 2.75
CA GLU A 201 -24.37 -1.57 1.89
C GLU A 201 -25.75 -2.16 1.55
N LYS A 202 -25.80 -3.44 1.15
CA LYS A 202 -27.06 -4.14 0.85
C LYS A 202 -27.98 -4.22 2.08
N SER A 203 -27.43 -4.59 3.23
CA SER A 203 -28.19 -4.65 4.48
C SER A 203 -28.65 -3.26 4.93
N GLY A 204 -27.81 -2.22 4.77
CA GLY A 204 -28.15 -0.84 5.09
C GLY A 204 -29.33 -0.30 4.28
N LEU A 205 -29.44 -0.70 3.01
CA LEU A 205 -30.60 -0.37 2.17
C LEU A 205 -31.91 -0.98 2.68
N GLN A 206 -31.86 -2.15 3.31
CA GLN A 206 -33.05 -2.78 3.92
C GLN A 206 -33.44 -2.14 5.25
N ILE A 207 -32.46 -1.60 5.99
CA ILE A 207 -32.69 -0.88 7.25
C ILE A 207 -33.20 0.55 6.99
N LYS A 208 -32.78 1.16 5.88
CA LYS A 208 -33.17 2.52 5.52
C LYS A 208 -34.69 2.58 5.32
N LYS A 209 -35.39 3.24 6.26
CA LYS A 209 -36.81 3.53 6.14
C LYS A 209 -37.07 4.27 4.83
N THR A 210 -37.74 3.62 3.89
CA THR A 210 -38.27 4.25 2.69
C THR A 210 -39.35 5.21 3.16
N ASN A 211 -39.05 6.51 3.21
CA ASN A 211 -40.09 7.52 3.23
C ASN A 211 -40.68 7.56 1.83
N GLU A 212 -41.58 6.63 1.53
CA GLU A 212 -42.53 6.82 0.44
C GLU A 212 -43.35 8.05 0.83
N ALA A 213 -43.04 9.20 0.22
CA ALA A 213 -43.97 10.30 0.19
C ALA A 213 -45.19 9.80 -0.59
N SER A 214 -46.21 9.36 0.14
CA SER A 214 -47.53 9.07 -0.40
C SER A 214 -48.09 10.36 -0.99
N THR A 215 -47.79 10.63 -2.26
CA THR A 215 -48.50 11.63 -3.05
C THR A 215 -49.81 10.98 -3.50
N SER A 216 -50.76 10.90 -2.57
CA SER A 216 -52.16 10.73 -2.90
C SER A 216 -52.69 12.08 -3.43
N SER A 217 -52.39 12.41 -4.69
CA SER A 217 -53.14 13.46 -5.41
C SER A 217 -54.15 12.82 -6.34
N ASN A 218 -55.25 12.37 -5.75
CA ASN A 218 -56.50 12.08 -6.45
C ASN A 218 -57.14 13.43 -6.85
N ILE A 219 -56.62 14.09 -7.89
CA ILE A 219 -57.29 15.23 -8.51
C ILE A 219 -58.10 14.70 -9.68
N LYS A 220 -59.41 14.52 -9.44
CA LYS A 220 -60.41 14.33 -10.49
C LYS A 220 -60.42 15.57 -11.37
N TYR A 221 -59.98 15.45 -12.61
CA TYR A 221 -60.30 16.43 -13.64
C TYR A 221 -61.80 16.31 -13.96
N GLN A 222 -62.59 17.27 -13.51
CA GLN A 222 -63.94 17.47 -14.02
C GLN A 222 -63.86 18.05 -15.43
N GLU A 223 -64.42 17.32 -16.39
CA GLU A 223 -64.70 17.81 -17.73
C GLU A 223 -65.71 18.96 -17.67
N GLY A 224 -65.34 20.10 -18.24
CA GLY A 224 -66.13 21.33 -18.23
C GLY A 224 -65.93 22.16 -19.50
N ASN A 225 -66.41 21.61 -20.62
CA ASN A 225 -67.00 22.29 -21.78
C ASN A 225 -66.58 23.77 -22.03
N ARG A 226 -65.64 24.02 -22.97
CA ARG A 226 -65.61 25.28 -23.74
C ARG A 226 -65.28 25.02 -25.22
N LYS A 227 -66.32 25.26 -26.02
CA LYS A 227 -66.38 25.30 -27.49
C LYS A 227 -65.14 25.91 -28.17
N ALA A 228 -64.62 25.21 -29.18
CA ALA A 228 -63.93 25.76 -30.36
C ALA A 228 -64.85 26.74 -31.11
N LEU A 229 -64.51 27.66 -32.03
CA LEU A 229 -63.37 28.28 -32.76
C LEU A 229 -64.05 29.51 -33.48
N PRO A 230 -63.40 30.57 -34.06
CA PRO A 230 -62.43 30.39 -35.14
C PRO A 230 -61.33 31.46 -35.30
N ARG A 231 -60.37 31.03 -36.10
CA ARG A 231 -59.25 31.76 -36.70
C ARG A 231 -59.76 32.71 -37.79
N GLN A 232 -59.35 33.98 -37.78
CA GLN A 232 -59.26 34.78 -39.02
C GLN A 232 -58.08 35.75 -39.03
N THR A 233 -57.46 35.77 -40.19
CA THR A 233 -56.23 36.40 -40.67
C THR A 233 -56.32 37.92 -40.88
N GLN A 234 -55.18 38.65 -40.75
CA GLN A 234 -54.61 39.59 -41.76
C GLN A 234 -53.40 40.34 -41.15
N ARG A 235 -52.18 40.17 -41.71
CA ARG A 235 -51.47 40.98 -42.73
C ARG A 235 -50.90 42.32 -42.22
N GLY A 236 -49.57 42.48 -42.34
CA GLY A 236 -48.82 43.75 -42.27
C GLY A 236 -47.39 43.51 -41.75
N VAL A 237 -46.36 43.25 -42.59
CA VAL A 237 -45.47 44.26 -43.24
C VAL A 237 -44.73 45.08 -42.15
N LYS A 238 -43.41 45.05 -41.92
CA LYS A 238 -42.26 45.29 -42.83
C LYS A 238 -40.94 45.15 -42.01
N ARG A 239 -39.84 44.82 -42.73
CA ARG A 239 -38.43 45.31 -42.62
C ARG A 239 -37.84 45.50 -41.21
N GLY A 240 -36.70 44.93 -40.82
CA GLY A 240 -35.46 44.67 -41.56
C GLY A 240 -34.29 45.16 -40.70
N GLY A 241 -33.13 44.51 -40.74
CA GLY A 241 -31.90 45.06 -40.14
C GLY A 241 -30.98 44.02 -39.49
N ALA A 242 -30.01 43.54 -40.27
CA ALA A 242 -28.82 42.85 -39.77
C ALA A 242 -27.82 43.86 -39.20
N ARG A 243 -27.05 43.48 -38.16
CA ARG A 243 -25.57 43.35 -38.20
C ARG A 243 -24.93 43.22 -36.80
N ASN A 244 -24.06 42.21 -36.73
CA ASN A 244 -22.71 42.15 -36.14
C ASN A 244 -22.44 42.52 -34.67
N ARG A 245 -21.81 41.55 -33.98
CA ARG A 245 -20.86 41.72 -32.87
C ARG A 245 -19.59 42.46 -33.36
N PRO A 246 -18.73 43.02 -32.48
CA PRO A 246 -17.66 42.18 -31.93
C PRO A 246 -17.21 42.50 -30.49
N ILE A 247 -16.37 41.57 -30.01
CA ILE A 247 -15.51 41.52 -28.83
C ILE A 247 -14.58 42.74 -28.74
N LEU A 248 -14.19 43.18 -27.54
CA LEU A 248 -12.89 43.82 -27.34
C LEU A 248 -12.35 43.59 -25.90
N PHE A 249 -11.11 43.08 -25.87
CA PHE A 249 -10.04 42.98 -24.86
C PHE A 249 -10.35 42.60 -23.40
#